data_AF-A0A239CS04-F1
#
_entry.id   AF-A0A239CS04-F1
#
_cell.length_a   1.000
_cell.length_b   1.000
_cell.length_c   1.000
_cell.angle_alpha   90.00
_cell.angle_beta   90.00
_cell.angle_gamma   90.00
#
_symmetry.space_group_name_H-M   'P 1'
#
loop_
_entity.id
_entity.type
_entity.pdbx_description
1 polymer ?
#
loop_
_entity_poly.entity_id
_entity_poly.type
_entity_poly.pdbx_seq_one_letter_code
_entity_poly.pdbx_strand_id
1 'polypeptide(L)'
;MKWPPATRRAASLMLVLACAAPASAEDRLDLDTVRSCIATAIDLGKKPTGCIDGAHAICLQDATETPAVATLCFEDARAQWSAAIAARMDHLRDAAPERIAALAGIELKYDLLSSLVQCDRMEELAILREIPAEEIRTQKSRCTATASGLAYIRLLWRLPDPDPDPITPEDKQP
;
A
#
# COMPACT_ATOMS: atom_id res chain seq x y z
N MET A 1 -77.16 -21.05 25.02
CA MET A 1 -75.89 -21.56 24.45
C MET A 1 -74.84 -20.48 24.66
N LYS A 2 -74.09 -20.50 25.77
CA LYS A 2 -72.72 -21.04 25.95
C LYS A 2 -71.69 -20.50 24.93
N TRP A 3 -70.79 -19.64 25.42
CA TRP A 3 -69.61 -19.06 24.74
C TRP A 3 -68.55 -20.10 24.38
N PRO A 4 -67.60 -19.73 23.51
CA PRO A 4 -66.25 -19.50 24.06
C PRO A 4 -65.54 -18.23 23.53
N PRO A 5 -64.62 -17.64 24.31
CA PRO A 5 -63.72 -16.58 23.86
C PRO A 5 -62.51 -17.15 23.10
N ALA A 6 -62.19 -16.59 21.94
CA ALA A 6 -60.99 -16.91 21.18
C ALA A 6 -59.82 -16.02 21.64
N THR A 7 -58.96 -16.60 22.47
CA THR A 7 -57.57 -16.18 22.74
C THR A 7 -56.84 -15.78 21.46
N ARG A 8 -56.38 -14.52 21.37
CA ARG A 8 -55.36 -14.12 20.38
C ARG A 8 -54.00 -14.02 21.06
N ARG A 9 -53.10 -14.81 20.51
CA ARG A 9 -51.75 -15.12 20.96
C ARG A 9 -50.86 -13.88 20.90
N ALA A 10 -50.05 -13.70 21.95
CA ALA A 10 -48.87 -12.87 21.93
C ALA A 10 -47.91 -13.39 20.85
N ALA A 11 -47.56 -12.53 19.89
CA ALA A 11 -46.46 -12.77 18.95
C ALA A 11 -45.33 -11.82 19.32
N SER A 12 -44.41 -12.31 20.13
CA SER A 12 -43.13 -11.66 20.41
C SER A 12 -42.29 -11.64 19.14
N LEU A 13 -42.10 -10.48 18.51
CA LEU A 13 -41.03 -10.30 17.53
C LEU A 13 -39.70 -10.25 18.29
N MET A 14 -38.96 -11.36 18.30
CA MET A 14 -37.53 -11.34 18.55
C MET A 14 -36.84 -10.73 17.33
N LEU A 15 -36.40 -9.48 17.49
CA LEU A 15 -35.48 -8.81 16.57
C LEU A 15 -34.13 -9.52 16.65
N VAL A 16 -33.84 -10.39 15.68
CA VAL A 16 -32.50 -10.97 15.51
C VAL A 16 -31.58 -9.86 15.03
N LEU A 17 -30.86 -9.26 15.97
CA LEU A 17 -29.72 -8.40 15.72
C LEU A 17 -28.61 -9.30 15.15
N ALA A 18 -28.62 -9.50 13.83
CA ALA A 18 -27.55 -10.19 13.14
C ALA A 18 -26.26 -9.39 13.34
N CYS A 19 -25.30 -9.99 14.02
CA CYS A 19 -23.92 -9.53 14.08
C CYS A 19 -23.39 -9.42 12.65
N ALA A 20 -23.43 -8.23 12.06
CA ALA A 20 -22.55 -7.89 10.95
C ALA A 20 -21.14 -7.90 11.52
N ALA A 21 -20.41 -9.01 11.34
CA ALA A 21 -18.98 -9.02 11.54
C ALA A 21 -18.38 -7.88 10.69
N PRO A 22 -17.42 -7.10 11.21
CA PRO A 22 -16.74 -6.12 10.38
C PRO A 22 -16.15 -6.90 9.20
N ALA A 23 -16.53 -6.51 7.98
CA ALA A 23 -15.81 -6.94 6.81
C ALA A 23 -14.38 -6.42 6.98
N SER A 24 -13.46 -7.29 7.42
CA SER A 24 -12.05 -7.00 7.32
C SER A 24 -11.79 -6.74 5.85
N ALA A 25 -11.43 -5.50 5.51
CA ALA A 25 -10.98 -5.18 4.17
C ALA A 25 -9.84 -6.13 3.85
N GLU A 26 -10.03 -7.01 2.87
CA GLU A 26 -8.93 -7.84 2.38
C GLU A 26 -7.80 -6.91 1.94
N ASP A 27 -6.60 -7.14 2.48
CA ASP A 27 -5.43 -6.35 2.13
C ASP A 27 -5.25 -6.39 0.61
N ARG A 28 -5.18 -5.21 -0.01
CA ARG A 28 -5.02 -5.06 -1.47
C ARG A 28 -3.59 -5.40 -1.92
N LEU A 29 -2.65 -5.42 -0.98
CA LEU A 29 -1.25 -5.73 -1.20
C LEU A 29 -0.84 -6.95 -0.39
N ASP A 30 -0.40 -7.99 -1.10
CA ASP A 30 0.36 -9.09 -0.48
C ASP A 30 1.83 -8.68 -0.36
N LEU A 31 2.20 -8.16 0.81
CA LEU A 31 3.56 -7.70 1.08
C LEU A 31 4.58 -8.86 1.16
N ASP A 32 4.15 -10.09 1.44
CA ASP A 32 5.04 -11.26 1.43
C ASP A 32 5.41 -11.64 0.00
N THR A 33 4.43 -11.69 -0.90
CA THR A 33 4.67 -11.90 -2.33
C THR A 33 5.56 -10.81 -2.91
N VAL A 34 5.35 -9.55 -2.52
CA VAL A 34 6.22 -8.43 -2.93
C VAL A 34 7.65 -8.64 -2.43
N ARG A 35 7.85 -8.95 -1.15
CA ARG A 35 9.19 -9.20 -0.59
C ARG A 35 9.90 -10.35 -1.30
N SER A 36 9.18 -11.43 -1.58
CA SER A 36 9.70 -12.57 -2.34
C SER A 36 10.13 -12.19 -3.76
N CYS A 37 9.32 -11.36 -4.45
CA CYS A 37 9.68 -10.82 -5.76
C CYS A 37 10.96 -9.96 -5.70
N ILE A 38 11.08 -9.09 -4.70
CA ILE A 38 12.25 -8.22 -4.52
C ILE A 38 13.50 -9.08 -4.28
N ALA A 39 13.44 -10.04 -3.35
CA ALA A 39 14.55 -10.95 -3.06
C ALA A 39 14.99 -11.70 -4.32
N THR A 40 14.04 -12.26 -5.07
CA THR A 40 14.32 -12.96 -6.34
C THR A 40 14.99 -12.03 -7.37
N ALA A 41 14.53 -10.79 -7.49
CA ALA A 41 15.14 -9.82 -8.41
C ALA A 41 16.57 -9.47 -8.00
N ILE A 42 16.84 -9.33 -6.70
CA ILE A 42 18.18 -9.09 -6.15
C ILE A 42 19.10 -10.27 -6.45
N ASP A 43 18.66 -11.50 -6.17
CA ASP A 43 19.44 -12.73 -6.43
C ASP A 43 19.80 -12.89 -7.91
N LEU A 44 18.92 -12.41 -8.81
CA LEU A 44 19.13 -12.41 -10.26
C LEU A 44 19.93 -11.20 -10.77
N GLY A 45 20.41 -10.31 -9.89
CA GLY A 45 21.15 -9.10 -10.26
C GLY A 45 20.30 -8.08 -11.05
N LYS A 46 18.97 -8.10 -10.90
CA LYS A 46 18.02 -7.23 -11.59
C LYS A 46 17.52 -6.12 -10.68
N LYS A 47 17.06 -5.01 -11.27
CA LYS A 47 16.37 -3.96 -10.53
C LYS A 47 14.97 -4.47 -10.13
N PRO A 48 14.57 -4.42 -8.84
CA PRO A 48 13.29 -4.95 -8.37
C PRO A 48 12.09 -4.06 -8.68
N THR A 49 12.23 -3.05 -9.54
CA THR A 49 11.15 -2.09 -9.83
C THR A 49 9.94 -2.74 -10.49
N GLY A 50 10.10 -3.87 -11.19
CA GLY A 50 9.00 -4.62 -11.80
C GLY A 50 8.08 -5.33 -10.80
N CYS A 51 8.47 -5.45 -9.52
CA CYS A 51 7.62 -6.06 -8.50
C CYS A 51 6.34 -5.23 -8.20
N ILE A 52 6.32 -3.96 -8.60
CA ILE A 52 5.15 -3.10 -8.46
C ILE A 52 4.00 -3.52 -9.37
N ASP A 53 4.31 -4.03 -10.57
CA ASP A 53 3.28 -4.38 -11.57
C ASP A 53 2.46 -5.57 -11.08
N GLY A 54 3.12 -6.58 -10.50
CA GLY A 54 2.43 -7.71 -9.86
C GLY A 54 1.58 -7.27 -8.67
N ALA A 55 2.09 -6.37 -7.84
CA ALA A 55 1.38 -5.86 -6.67
C ALA A 55 0.13 -5.04 -7.03
N HIS A 56 0.12 -4.40 -8.20
CA HIS A 56 -0.99 -3.56 -8.68
C HIS A 56 -1.93 -4.29 -9.64
N ALA A 57 -1.62 -5.53 -10.03
CA ALA A 57 -2.38 -6.27 -11.03
C ALA A 57 -3.87 -6.39 -10.65
N ILE A 58 -4.18 -6.56 -9.37
CA ILE A 58 -5.56 -6.63 -8.85
C ILE A 58 -6.35 -5.34 -9.12
N CYS A 59 -5.72 -4.17 -8.97
CA CYS A 59 -6.38 -2.87 -9.20
C CYS A 59 -6.56 -2.54 -10.69
N LEU A 60 -5.85 -3.26 -11.56
CA LEU A 60 -5.96 -3.13 -13.01
C LEU A 60 -7.03 -4.04 -13.60
N GLN A 61 -7.57 -4.99 -12.82
CA GLN A 61 -8.69 -5.82 -13.24
C GLN A 61 -9.91 -4.93 -13.49
N ASP A 62 -10.47 -5.00 -14.70
CA ASP A 62 -11.66 -4.26 -15.12
C ASP A 62 -11.59 -2.74 -14.91
N ALA A 63 -10.38 -2.16 -14.87
CA ALA A 63 -10.19 -0.74 -14.61
C ALA A 63 -10.81 0.17 -15.69
N THR A 64 -10.97 -0.32 -16.91
CA THR A 64 -11.66 0.38 -18.00
C THR A 64 -13.18 0.41 -17.80
N GLU A 65 -13.75 -0.68 -17.30
CA GLU A 65 -15.19 -0.82 -17.08
C GLU A 65 -15.62 -0.16 -15.76
N THR A 66 -14.74 -0.16 -14.76
CA THR A 66 -15.02 0.27 -13.38
C THR A 66 -13.95 1.22 -12.83
N PRO A 67 -13.71 2.39 -13.45
CA PRO A 67 -12.62 3.30 -13.07
C PRO A 67 -12.71 3.83 -11.63
N ALA A 68 -13.92 3.98 -11.10
CA ALA A 68 -14.11 4.37 -9.69
C ALA A 68 -13.63 3.26 -8.72
N VAL A 69 -13.85 1.99 -9.05
CA VAL A 69 -13.38 0.86 -8.23
C VAL A 69 -11.86 0.76 -8.30
N ALA A 70 -11.28 0.91 -9.49
CA ALA A 70 -9.84 0.95 -9.66
C ALA A 70 -9.20 2.12 -8.89
N THR A 71 -9.81 3.31 -8.93
CA THR A 71 -9.37 4.47 -8.14
C THR A 71 -9.26 4.13 -6.65
N LEU A 72 -10.34 3.59 -6.07
CA LEU A 72 -10.37 3.19 -4.66
C LEU A 72 -9.31 2.12 -4.34
N CYS A 73 -9.15 1.13 -5.22
CA CYS A 73 -8.13 0.10 -5.05
C CYS A 73 -6.71 0.70 -4.98
N PHE A 74 -6.38 1.66 -5.85
CA PHE A 74 -5.09 2.33 -5.82
C PHE A 74 -4.90 3.23 -4.58
N GLU A 75 -5.96 3.88 -4.11
CA GLU A 75 -5.91 4.67 -2.88
C GLU A 75 -5.64 3.78 -1.65
N ASP A 76 -6.30 2.62 -1.57
CA ASP A 76 -6.05 1.60 -0.54
C ASP A 76 -4.62 1.05 -0.63
N ALA A 77 -4.15 0.74 -1.84
CA ALA A 77 -2.77 0.28 -2.07
C ALA A 77 -1.75 1.36 -1.64
N ARG A 78 -1.99 2.64 -1.94
CA ARG A 78 -1.14 3.75 -1.49
C ARG A 78 -1.07 3.82 0.04
N ALA A 79 -2.20 3.63 0.73
CA ALA A 79 -2.25 3.61 2.19
C ALA A 79 -1.44 2.43 2.76
N GLN A 80 -1.61 1.23 2.21
CA GLN A 80 -0.86 0.05 2.63
C GLN A 80 0.65 0.18 2.35
N TRP A 81 1.06 0.73 1.21
CA TRP A 81 2.46 1.06 0.95
C TRP A 81 3.03 2.05 1.97
N SER A 82 2.25 3.09 2.32
CA SER A 82 2.67 4.08 3.31
C SER A 82 2.86 3.45 4.69
N ALA A 83 1.97 2.52 5.09
CA ALA A 83 2.12 1.75 6.32
C ALA A 83 3.36 0.84 6.29
N ALA A 84 3.61 0.16 5.16
CA ALA A 84 4.80 -0.69 4.99
C ALA A 84 6.11 0.11 5.04
N ILE A 85 6.14 1.32 4.46
CA ILE A 85 7.26 2.26 4.56
C ILE A 85 7.49 2.66 6.02
N ALA A 86 6.44 3.03 6.75
CA ALA A 86 6.54 3.43 8.14
C ALA A 86 7.12 2.28 8.99
N ALA A 87 6.57 1.07 8.84
CA ALA A 87 7.06 -0.12 9.53
C ALA A 87 8.52 -0.43 9.20
N ARG A 88 8.94 -0.27 7.93
CA ARG A 88 10.34 -0.46 7.53
C ARG A 88 11.25 0.58 8.17
N MET A 89 10.83 1.84 8.21
CA MET A 89 11.62 2.91 8.82
C MET A 89 11.74 2.74 10.34
N ASP A 90 10.69 2.28 11.01
CA ASP A 90 10.75 1.95 12.44
C ASP A 90 11.72 0.80 12.69
N HIS A 91 11.65 -0.27 11.89
CA HIS A 91 12.63 -1.35 11.96
C HIS A 91 14.08 -0.86 11.74
N LEU A 92 14.33 0.02 10.77
CA LEU A 92 15.66 0.57 10.53
C LEU A 92 16.16 1.43 11.70
N ARG A 93 15.28 2.17 12.39
CA ARG A 93 15.64 2.94 13.59
C ARG A 93 16.05 2.03 14.75
N ASP A 94 15.41 0.87 14.87
CA ASP A 94 15.67 -0.09 15.94
C ASP A 94 16.90 -0.96 15.67
N ALA A 95 17.13 -1.32 14.40
CA ALA A 95 18.12 -2.33 14.02
C ALA A 95 19.42 -1.77 13.41
N ALA A 96 19.41 -0.57 12.83
CA ALA A 96 20.58 0.00 12.15
C ALA A 96 21.27 1.11 12.97
N PRO A 97 22.56 1.41 12.72
CA PRO A 97 23.21 2.57 13.31
C PRO A 97 22.42 3.86 13.01
N GLU A 98 22.35 4.78 13.99
CA GLU A 98 21.56 6.03 13.89
C GLU A 98 21.83 6.80 12.58
N ARG A 99 23.10 6.88 12.16
CA ARG A 99 23.51 7.53 10.91
C ARG A 99 22.86 6.88 9.67
N ILE A 100 22.76 5.56 9.64
CA ILE A 100 22.17 4.80 8.52
C ILE A 100 20.66 5.01 8.50
N ALA A 101 19.99 4.91 9.65
CA ALA A 101 18.55 5.16 9.76
C ALA A 101 18.18 6.61 9.37
N ALA A 102 19.02 7.59 9.75
CA ALA A 102 18.84 8.98 9.37
C ALA A 102 19.02 9.20 7.86
N LEU A 103 20.07 8.61 7.26
CA LEU A 103 20.29 8.66 5.81
C LEU A 103 19.10 8.06 5.05
N ALA A 104 18.64 6.88 5.47
CA ALA A 104 17.47 6.20 4.91
C ALA A 104 16.23 7.10 4.91
N GLY A 105 15.96 7.78 6.02
CA GLY A 105 14.83 8.69 6.15
C GLY A 105 14.93 9.91 5.21
N ILE A 106 16.13 10.45 5.02
CA ILE A 106 16.37 11.57 4.09
C ILE A 106 16.16 11.13 2.65
N GLU A 107 16.77 10.02 2.24
CA GLU A 107 16.64 9.49 0.88
C GLU A 107 15.18 9.15 0.57
N LEU A 108 14.50 8.43 1.47
CA LEU A 108 13.08 8.12 1.36
C LEU A 108 12.23 9.38 1.14
N LYS A 109 12.41 10.39 2.00
CA LYS A 109 11.63 11.63 1.96
C LYS A 109 11.72 12.29 0.59
N TYR A 110 12.94 12.46 0.08
CA TYR A 110 13.15 13.17 -1.18
C TYR A 110 12.84 12.33 -2.42
N ASP A 111 13.11 11.02 -2.39
CA ASP A 111 12.73 10.11 -3.47
C ASP A 111 11.20 10.04 -3.63
N LEU A 112 10.46 9.95 -2.51
CA LEU A 112 9.00 9.94 -2.51
C LEU A 112 8.44 11.29 -2.97
N LEU A 113 8.91 12.40 -2.39
CA LEU A 113 8.43 13.75 -2.75
C LEU A 113 8.64 14.05 -4.24
N SER A 114 9.83 13.73 -4.77
CA SER A 114 10.14 13.90 -6.19
C SER A 114 9.18 13.12 -7.08
N SER A 115 8.87 11.88 -6.70
CA SER A 115 7.94 11.02 -7.44
C SER A 115 6.50 11.55 -7.39
N LEU A 116 6.04 12.03 -6.22
CA LEU A 116 4.70 12.62 -6.06
C LEU A 116 4.53 13.90 -6.88
N VAL A 117 5.55 14.75 -6.93
CA VAL A 117 5.54 15.95 -7.78
C VAL A 117 5.39 15.58 -9.27
N GLN A 118 5.96 14.47 -9.73
CA GLN A 118 5.74 14.00 -11.11
C GLN A 118 4.29 13.53 -11.32
N CYS A 119 3.64 12.95 -10.32
CA CYS A 119 2.22 12.58 -10.40
C CYS A 119 1.33 13.83 -10.51
N ASP A 120 1.60 14.88 -9.73
CA ASP A 120 0.87 16.15 -9.84
C ASP A 120 1.11 16.81 -11.20
N ARG A 121 2.36 16.84 -11.69
CA ARG A 121 2.67 17.34 -13.04
C ARG A 121 1.89 16.58 -14.13
N MET A 122 1.74 15.27 -13.99
CA MET A 122 0.98 14.45 -14.93
C MET A 122 -0.51 14.84 -14.96
N GLU A 123 -1.12 15.06 -13.79
CA GLU A 123 -2.49 15.55 -13.66
C GLU A 123 -2.67 16.91 -14.36
N GLU A 124 -1.80 17.88 -14.06
CA GLU A 124 -1.85 19.22 -14.67
C GLU A 124 -1.77 19.15 -16.21
N LEU A 125 -0.89 18.29 -16.74
CA LEU A 125 -0.77 18.07 -18.18
C LEU A 125 -2.00 17.36 -18.76
N ALA A 126 -2.65 16.47 -18.01
CA ALA A 126 -3.85 15.77 -18.45
C ALA A 126 -5.06 16.71 -18.52
N ILE A 127 -5.18 17.64 -17.57
CA ILE A 127 -6.20 18.69 -17.57
C ILE A 127 -6.08 19.56 -18.83
N LEU A 128 -4.85 19.97 -19.19
CA LEU A 128 -4.60 20.76 -20.42
C LEU A 128 -4.90 19.99 -21.71
N ARG A 129 -4.93 18.66 -21.65
CA ARG A 129 -5.26 17.77 -22.79
C ARG A 129 -6.74 17.41 -22.83
N GLU A 130 -7.55 17.98 -21.95
CA GLU A 130 -9.00 17.72 -21.86
C GLU A 130 -9.33 16.22 -21.65
N ILE A 131 -8.46 15.49 -20.95
CA ILE A 131 -8.73 14.11 -20.55
C ILE A 131 -9.90 14.11 -19.54
N PRO A 132 -10.83 13.12 -19.59
CA PRO A 132 -11.93 13.04 -18.65
C PRO A 132 -11.46 13.00 -17.18
N ALA A 133 -12.13 13.76 -16.30
CA ALA A 133 -11.70 13.96 -14.92
C ALA A 133 -11.60 12.64 -14.12
N GLU A 134 -12.48 11.68 -14.38
CA GLU A 134 -12.45 10.35 -13.77
C GLU A 134 -11.22 9.53 -14.19
N GLU A 135 -10.79 9.68 -15.44
CA GLU A 135 -9.58 9.05 -15.95
C GLU A 135 -8.35 9.70 -15.32
N ILE A 136 -8.31 11.04 -15.27
CA ILE A 136 -7.24 11.81 -14.60
C ILE A 136 -7.10 11.35 -13.15
N ARG A 137 -8.22 11.26 -12.42
CA ARG A 137 -8.21 10.79 -11.01
C ARG A 137 -7.67 9.37 -10.89
N THR A 138 -8.11 8.45 -11.74
CA THR A 138 -7.63 7.06 -11.73
C THR A 138 -6.13 7.00 -12.02
N GLN A 139 -5.65 7.75 -13.03
CA GLN A 139 -4.23 7.84 -13.38
C GLN A 139 -3.40 8.41 -12.22
N LYS A 140 -3.88 9.48 -11.56
CA LYS A 140 -3.22 10.07 -10.39
C LYS A 140 -3.15 9.10 -9.21
N SER A 141 -4.25 8.43 -8.87
CA SER A 141 -4.27 7.43 -7.79
C SER A 141 -3.30 6.29 -8.09
N ARG A 142 -3.26 5.78 -9.33
CA ARG A 142 -2.26 4.80 -9.75
C ARG A 142 -0.82 5.32 -9.59
N CYS A 143 -0.53 6.51 -10.11
CA CYS A 143 0.82 7.08 -10.03
C CYS A 143 1.30 7.23 -8.59
N THR A 144 0.46 7.76 -7.70
CA THR A 144 0.81 7.97 -6.29
C THR A 144 0.98 6.66 -5.53
N ALA A 145 0.18 5.64 -5.83
CA ALA A 145 0.39 4.29 -5.33
C ALA A 145 1.72 3.70 -5.82
N THR A 146 2.06 3.86 -7.10
CA THR A 146 3.32 3.38 -7.68
C THR A 146 4.52 4.11 -7.06
N ALA A 147 4.43 5.43 -6.87
CA ALA A 147 5.46 6.22 -6.21
C ALA A 147 5.77 5.69 -4.80
N SER A 148 4.71 5.40 -4.03
CA SER A 148 4.83 4.83 -2.69
C SER A 148 5.44 3.43 -2.72
N GLY A 149 4.95 2.54 -3.58
CA GLY A 149 5.49 1.18 -3.70
C GLY A 149 6.96 1.14 -4.15
N LEU A 150 7.36 2.00 -5.09
CA LEU A 150 8.75 2.13 -5.50
C LEU A 150 9.65 2.68 -4.38
N ALA A 151 9.15 3.57 -3.54
CA ALA A 151 9.87 4.05 -2.37
C ALA A 151 10.12 2.92 -1.36
N TYR A 152 9.10 2.10 -1.08
CA TYR A 152 9.25 0.89 -0.24
C TYR A 152 10.26 -0.11 -0.83
N ILE A 153 10.15 -0.41 -2.13
CA ILE A 153 11.09 -1.31 -2.81
C ILE A 153 12.53 -0.81 -2.70
N ARG A 154 12.76 0.51 -2.86
CA ARG A 154 14.10 1.10 -2.72
C ARG A 154 14.64 0.97 -1.30
N LEU A 155 13.82 1.14 -0.27
CA LEU A 155 14.23 0.92 1.11
C LEU A 155 14.73 -0.51 1.32
N LEU A 156 13.98 -1.51 0.86
CA LEU A 156 14.40 -2.91 0.99
C LEU A 156 15.65 -3.24 0.16
N TRP A 157 15.75 -2.67 -1.04
CA TRP A 157 16.82 -3.00 -1.98
C TRP A 157 18.15 -2.30 -1.67
N ARG A 158 18.12 -1.01 -1.30
CA ARG A 158 19.34 -0.23 -1.02
C ARG A 158 19.82 -0.36 0.42
N LEU A 159 18.90 -0.69 1.32
CA LEU A 159 19.16 -0.82 2.74
C LEU A 159 18.60 -2.17 3.20
N PRO A 160 19.23 -3.29 2.80
CA PRO A 160 18.87 -4.60 3.30
C PRO A 160 19.02 -4.65 4.82
N ASP A 161 18.47 -5.69 5.45
CA ASP A 161 18.59 -5.85 6.89
C ASP A 161 20.07 -5.80 7.30
N PRO A 162 20.42 -5.00 8.32
CA PRO A 162 21.79 -4.95 8.79
C PRO A 162 22.19 -6.36 9.25
N ASP A 163 23.30 -6.88 8.74
CA ASP A 163 23.86 -8.13 9.23
C ASP A 163 24.07 -8.03 10.74
N PRO A 164 23.83 -9.10 11.51
CA PRO A 164 24.03 -9.10 12.96
C PRO A 164 25.51 -8.97 13.36
N ASP A 165 26.44 -8.96 12.41
CA ASP A 165 27.86 -8.84 12.70
C ASP A 165 28.22 -7.41 13.12
N PRO A 166 28.82 -7.24 14.30
CA PRO A 166 29.16 -5.92 14.81
C PRO A 166 30.24 -5.32 13.92
N ILE A 167 30.01 -4.08 13.48
CA ILE A 167 31.05 -3.23 12.88
C ILE A 167 32.22 -3.22 13.87
N THR A 168 33.28 -3.96 13.57
CA THR A 168 34.49 -3.93 14.38
C THR A 168 35.12 -2.55 14.25
N PRO A 169 35.73 -2.00 15.31
CA PRO A 169 36.33 -0.66 15.30
C PRO A 169 37.45 -0.43 14.26
N GLU A 170 37.83 -1.44 13.48
CA GLU A 170 38.93 -1.40 12.50
C GLU A 170 38.63 -0.61 11.22
N ASP A 171 37.36 -0.27 10.93
CA ASP A 171 37.02 0.65 9.82
C ASP A 171 37.22 2.13 10.15
N LYS A 172 37.76 2.44 11.34
CA LYS A 172 38.29 3.77 11.66
C LYS A 172 39.79 3.82 11.39
N GLN A 173 40.20 4.09 10.16
CA GLN A 173 41.54 4.62 9.95
C GLN A 173 41.67 5.44 8.67
N PRO A 174 42.59 6.41 8.67
CA PRO A 174 42.47 7.79 9.15
C PRO A 174 41.95 8.79 8.10
#